data_AF-F3B2P4-F1
#
_entry.id   AF-F3B2P4-F1
#
_cell.length_a   1.000
_cell.length_b   1.000
_cell.length_c   1.000
_cell.angle_alpha   90.00
_cell.angle_beta   90.00
_cell.angle_gamma   90.00
#
_symmetry.space_group_name_H-M   'P 1'
#
loop_
_entity.id
_entity.type
_entity.pdbx_description
1 polymer ?
#
loop_
_entity_poly.entity_id
_entity_poly.type
_entity_poly.pdbx_seq_one_letter_code
_entity_poly.pdbx_strand_id
1 'polypeptide(L)'
;MLEYYSFELDDWQDNDWLVEVLKLFLDEEREVELNCWNDEIDAINLAIDLGFRVIEIQQFLIRLSGTTGMLDLNKIVSLKSFVHTTEEDEEENLLPFFSLCIKDEIFIEHYAKENYVYKKAKFDLAVDILNRHNVEFH
;
A
#
# COMPACT_ATOMS: atom_id res chain seq x y z
N MET A 1 -0.91 22.87 -9.75
CA MET A 1 -1.24 21.48 -10.07
C MET A 1 -0.07 20.67 -9.58
N LEU A 2 -0.26 19.74 -8.63
CA LEU A 2 0.83 18.85 -8.25
C LEU A 2 1.08 17.94 -9.46
N GLU A 3 2.29 18.00 -10.00
CA GLU A 3 2.71 17.05 -11.03
C GLU A 3 2.92 15.69 -10.35
N TYR A 4 2.34 14.65 -10.94
CA TYR A 4 2.53 13.27 -10.52
C TYR A 4 2.87 12.41 -11.73
N TYR A 5 3.52 11.30 -11.46
CA TYR A 5 3.79 10.23 -12.42
C TYR A 5 3.04 9.01 -11.91
N SER A 6 2.44 8.23 -12.81
CA SER A 6 1.67 7.05 -12.43
C SER A 6 2.09 5.84 -13.24
N PHE A 7 1.86 4.67 -12.67
CA PHE A 7 1.91 3.39 -13.37
C PHE A 7 0.74 2.53 -12.88
N GLU A 8 0.19 1.75 -13.80
CA GLU A 8 -0.85 0.77 -13.53
C GLU A 8 -0.27 -0.63 -13.66
N LEU A 9 -0.46 -1.50 -12.66
CA LEU A 9 0.09 -2.85 -12.69
C LEU A 9 -0.85 -3.83 -13.40
N ASP A 10 -0.29 -4.72 -14.22
CA ASP A 10 -1.01 -5.87 -14.77
C ASP A 10 -1.20 -6.94 -13.67
N ASP A 11 -2.27 -7.72 -13.78
CA ASP A 11 -2.73 -8.61 -12.69
C ASP A 11 -1.69 -9.67 -12.25
N TRP A 12 -1.77 -10.02 -10.95
CA TRP A 12 -1.19 -11.18 -10.23
C TRP A 12 0.27 -11.54 -10.55
N GLN A 13 1.18 -10.81 -9.92
CA GLN A 13 2.62 -11.06 -9.98
C GLN A 13 3.21 -11.19 -8.57
N ASP A 14 4.41 -11.74 -8.46
CA ASP A 14 5.13 -11.85 -7.18
C ASP A 14 5.26 -10.47 -6.53
N ASN A 15 5.24 -10.35 -5.20
CA ASN A 15 5.12 -9.06 -4.50
C ASN A 15 6.37 -8.61 -3.76
N ASP A 16 7.49 -9.29 -3.96
CA ASP A 16 8.79 -8.85 -3.44
C ASP A 16 9.16 -7.45 -3.95
N TRP A 17 8.74 -7.06 -5.16
CA TRP A 17 8.92 -5.71 -5.69
C TRP A 17 8.25 -4.64 -4.83
N LEU A 18 7.10 -4.93 -4.22
CA LEU A 18 6.33 -3.94 -3.45
C LEU A 18 7.13 -3.46 -2.24
N VAL A 19 7.83 -4.39 -1.58
CA VAL A 19 8.73 -4.06 -0.46
C VAL A 19 9.86 -3.15 -0.93
N GLU A 20 10.47 -3.45 -2.08
CA GLU A 20 11.55 -2.63 -2.64
C GLU A 20 11.07 -1.23 -3.03
N VAL A 21 9.89 -1.13 -3.65
CA VAL A 21 9.28 0.17 -4.01
C VAL A 21 8.94 0.96 -2.76
N LEU A 22 8.25 0.37 -1.78
CA LEU A 22 7.86 1.06 -0.55
C LEU A 22 9.07 1.58 0.22
N LYS A 23 10.18 0.84 0.28
CA LYS A 23 11.43 1.30 0.91
C LYS A 23 11.92 2.64 0.37
N LEU A 24 11.65 2.96 -0.91
CA LEU A 24 12.00 4.25 -1.48
C LEU A 24 11.27 5.42 -0.79
N PHE A 25 10.15 5.21 -0.13
CA PHE A 25 9.32 6.29 0.43
C PHE A 25 9.36 6.34 1.96
N LEU A 26 10.13 5.45 2.60
CA LEU A 26 10.23 5.32 4.06
C LEU A 26 11.56 5.86 4.62
N ASP A 27 12.24 6.73 3.86
CA ASP A 27 13.57 7.26 4.22
C ASP A 27 13.57 8.10 5.52
N GLU A 28 12.44 8.74 5.85
CA GLU A 28 12.28 9.62 7.02
C GLU A 28 10.96 9.36 7.73
N GLU A 29 10.92 9.64 9.05
CA GLU A 29 9.69 9.57 9.82
C GLU A 29 8.72 10.68 9.42
N ARG A 30 7.58 10.30 8.85
CA ARG A 30 6.56 11.21 8.31
C ARG A 30 5.17 10.68 8.56
N GLU A 31 4.18 11.57 8.48
CA GLU A 31 2.78 11.16 8.55
C GLU A 31 2.39 10.31 7.34
N VAL A 32 1.64 9.26 7.62
CA VAL A 32 1.08 8.33 6.64
C VAL A 32 -0.37 8.07 7.00
N GLU A 33 -1.21 7.98 5.98
CA GLU A 33 -2.61 7.61 6.11
C GLU A 33 -2.86 6.22 5.52
N LEU A 34 -3.63 5.42 6.26
CA LEU A 34 -4.18 4.14 5.83
C LEU A 34 -5.69 4.29 5.72
N ASN A 35 -6.24 3.81 4.61
CA ASN A 35 -7.68 3.74 4.44
C ASN A 35 -8.08 2.25 4.44
N CYS A 36 -9.10 1.91 5.20
CA CYS A 36 -9.65 0.55 5.26
C CYS A 36 -11.15 0.61 4.93
N TRP A 37 -11.68 -0.39 4.23
CA TRP A 37 -13.12 -0.59 4.21
C TRP A 37 -13.62 -0.85 5.64
N ASN A 38 -14.82 -0.41 5.97
CA ASN A 38 -15.31 -0.49 7.34
C ASN A 38 -15.69 -1.92 7.80
N ASP A 39 -15.80 -2.85 6.86
CA ASP A 39 -16.00 -4.28 7.06
C ASP A 39 -14.70 -5.09 7.09
N GLU A 40 -13.56 -4.49 6.70
CA GLU A 40 -12.21 -5.08 6.80
C GLU A 40 -11.64 -4.97 8.23
N ILE A 41 -12.31 -5.65 9.17
CA ILE A 41 -12.01 -5.55 10.61
C ILE A 41 -10.58 -5.98 10.94
N ASP A 42 -10.04 -6.98 10.24
CA ASP A 42 -8.68 -7.49 10.48
C ASP A 42 -7.62 -6.45 10.09
N ALA A 43 -7.82 -5.76 8.97
CA ALA A 43 -6.97 -4.65 8.53
C ALA A 43 -6.99 -3.49 9.53
N ILE A 44 -8.18 -3.15 10.02
CA ILE A 44 -8.37 -2.07 11.01
C ILE A 44 -7.65 -2.43 12.32
N ASN A 45 -7.84 -3.65 12.83
CA ASN A 45 -7.21 -4.11 14.06
C ASN A 45 -5.69 -4.13 13.95
N LEU A 46 -5.16 -4.63 12.82
CA LEU A 46 -3.73 -4.59 12.55
C LEU A 46 -3.18 -3.16 12.58
N ALA A 47 -3.83 -2.21 11.91
CA ALA A 47 -3.37 -0.83 11.89
C ALA A 47 -3.32 -0.27 13.33
N ILE A 48 -4.35 -0.55 14.14
CA ILE A 48 -4.40 -0.14 15.55
C ILE A 48 -3.28 -0.80 16.36
N ASP A 49 -3.00 -2.10 16.16
CA ASP A 49 -1.94 -2.84 16.86
C ASP A 49 -0.54 -2.34 16.48
N LEU A 50 -0.36 -1.83 15.27
CA LEU A 50 0.85 -1.14 14.82
C LEU A 50 0.98 0.29 15.39
N GLY A 51 -0.05 0.80 16.07
CA GLY A 51 -0.05 2.09 16.73
C GLY A 51 -0.71 3.22 15.94
N PHE A 52 -1.34 2.92 14.80
CA PHE A 52 -2.12 3.90 14.04
C PHE A 52 -3.37 4.32 14.81
N ARG A 53 -3.83 5.54 14.55
CA ARG A 53 -4.99 6.13 15.22
C ARG A 53 -6.08 6.40 14.21
N VAL A 54 -7.31 6.01 14.53
CA VAL A 54 -8.48 6.39 13.73
C VAL A 54 -8.64 7.91 13.77
N ILE A 55 -8.69 8.52 12.59
CA ILE A 55 -8.89 9.96 12.42
C ILE A 55 -10.26 10.29 11.82
N GLU A 56 -10.86 9.36 11.07
CA GLU A 56 -12.18 9.55 10.47
C GLU A 56 -12.89 8.20 10.29
N ILE A 57 -14.21 8.19 10.54
CA ILE A 57 -15.09 7.05 10.24
C ILE A 57 -16.18 7.55 9.30
N GLN A 58 -16.19 7.03 8.08
CA GLN A 58 -17.21 7.28 7.06
C GLN A 58 -18.09 6.03 6.88
N GLN A 59 -19.15 6.15 6.07
CA GLN A 59 -20.11 5.07 5.88
C GLN A 59 -19.50 3.78 5.32
N PHE A 60 -18.42 3.86 4.54
CA PHE A 60 -17.76 2.72 3.91
C PHE A 60 -16.26 2.64 4.19
N LEU A 61 -15.67 3.67 4.80
CA LEU A 61 -14.23 3.81 4.92
C LEU A 61 -13.85 4.28 6.31
N ILE A 62 -12.82 3.68 6.88
CA ILE A 62 -12.14 4.16 8.08
C ILE A 62 -10.77 4.67 7.67
N ARG A 63 -10.44 5.89 8.09
CA ARG A 63 -9.14 6.50 7.86
C ARG A 63 -8.34 6.49 9.14
N LEU A 64 -7.11 6.00 9.06
CA LEU A 64 -6.16 5.94 10.17
C LEU A 64 -4.90 6.73 9.81
N SER A 65 -4.33 7.43 10.79
CA SER A 65 -3.06 8.14 10.65
C SER A 65 -2.01 7.57 11.60
N GLY A 66 -0.78 7.50 11.13
CA GLY A 66 0.40 7.03 11.85
C GLY A 66 1.67 7.64 11.28
N THR A 67 2.81 7.03 11.57
CA THR A 67 4.08 7.42 10.96
C THR A 67 4.67 6.32 10.11
N THR A 68 5.51 6.67 9.13
CA THR A 68 6.23 5.72 8.28
C THR A 68 7.02 4.68 9.08
N GLY A 69 7.50 5.05 10.29
CA GLY A 69 8.17 4.12 11.20
C GLY A 69 7.27 3.02 11.79
N MET A 70 5.94 3.18 11.70
CA MET A 70 4.96 2.18 12.14
C MET A 70 4.63 1.16 11.04
N LEU A 71 5.05 1.40 9.80
CA LEU A 71 4.86 0.46 8.69
C LEU A 71 5.87 -0.68 8.81
N ASP A 72 5.45 -1.78 9.43
CA ASP A 72 6.21 -3.03 9.39
C ASP A 72 5.98 -3.71 8.03
N LEU A 73 6.85 -3.41 7.06
CA LEU A 73 6.78 -3.94 5.70
C LEU A 73 6.74 -5.48 5.65
N ASN A 74 7.42 -6.16 6.58
CA ASN A 74 7.40 -7.61 6.64
C ASN A 74 6.02 -8.12 7.07
N LYS A 75 5.37 -7.43 8.02
CA LYS A 75 4.00 -7.75 8.41
C LYS A 75 3.01 -7.48 7.28
N ILE A 76 3.10 -6.30 6.66
CA ILE A 76 2.25 -5.87 5.54
C ILE A 76 2.24 -6.92 4.42
N VAL A 77 3.40 -7.45 4.03
CA VAL A 77 3.50 -8.49 2.99
C VAL A 77 3.14 -9.89 3.51
N SER A 78 3.43 -10.21 4.77
CA SER A 78 3.08 -11.52 5.35
C SER A 78 1.58 -11.76 5.53
N LEU A 79 0.75 -10.70 5.47
CA LEU A 79 -0.70 -10.79 5.65
C LEU A 79 -1.44 -11.34 4.42
N LYS A 80 -0.72 -11.62 3.32
CA LYS A 80 -1.18 -12.49 2.22
C LYS A 80 -1.89 -13.76 2.71
N SER A 81 -1.48 -14.31 3.84
CA SER A 81 -2.01 -15.58 4.36
C SER A 81 -3.19 -15.45 5.32
N PHE A 82 -3.64 -14.23 5.66
CA PHE A 82 -4.71 -14.04 6.64
C PHE A 82 -6.12 -14.09 6.05
N VAL A 83 -6.26 -13.86 4.74
CA VAL A 83 -7.54 -14.05 4.04
C VAL A 83 -7.75 -15.56 3.90
N HIS A 84 -8.49 -16.14 4.84
CA HIS A 84 -8.84 -17.55 4.85
C HIS A 84 -9.71 -17.86 3.63
N THR A 85 -9.19 -18.78 2.82
CA THR A 85 -9.81 -19.46 1.68
C THR A 85 -11.20 -20.02 2.03
N THR A 86 -12.25 -19.35 1.58
CA THR A 86 -13.47 -20.05 1.13
C THR A 86 -13.35 -20.18 -0.39
N GLU A 87 -13.59 -21.38 -0.93
CA GLU A 87 -13.26 -21.83 -2.29
C GLU A 87 -13.92 -21.07 -3.47
N GLU A 88 -14.38 -19.84 -3.27
CA GLU A 88 -14.85 -18.94 -4.32
C GLU A 88 -14.09 -17.60 -4.16
N ASP A 89 -13.20 -17.33 -5.13
CA ASP A 89 -12.42 -16.11 -5.33
C ASP A 89 -11.33 -15.81 -4.26
N GLU A 90 -10.20 -16.53 -4.37
CA GLU A 90 -8.93 -16.16 -3.73
C GLU A 90 -8.39 -14.84 -4.35
N GLU A 91 -8.99 -13.70 -4.02
CA GLU A 91 -8.38 -12.42 -4.34
C GLU A 91 -7.20 -12.17 -3.37
N GLU A 92 -5.97 -12.41 -3.84
CA GLU A 92 -4.76 -12.12 -3.07
C GLU A 92 -4.60 -10.60 -2.87
N ASN A 93 -4.90 -10.12 -1.67
CA ASN A 93 -4.65 -8.74 -1.26
C ASN A 93 -3.14 -8.42 -1.24
N LEU A 94 -2.68 -7.49 -2.09
CA LEU A 94 -1.28 -7.02 -2.10
C LEU A 94 -0.92 -6.15 -0.89
N LEU A 95 -1.91 -5.41 -0.42
CA LEU A 95 -1.85 -4.62 0.81
C LEU A 95 -3.04 -5.03 1.68
N PRO A 96 -2.85 -5.11 3.01
CA PRO A 96 -3.97 -5.36 3.93
C PRO A 96 -4.92 -4.15 4.02
N PHE A 97 -4.58 -3.00 3.44
CA PHE A 97 -5.37 -1.77 3.50
C PHE A 97 -5.92 -1.41 2.11
N PHE A 98 -7.04 -0.68 2.07
CA PHE A 98 -7.64 -0.18 0.82
C PHE A 98 -6.75 0.85 0.12
N SER A 99 -6.04 1.70 0.87
CA SER A 99 -4.97 2.51 0.29
C SER A 99 -3.96 2.94 1.35
N LEU A 100 -2.74 3.17 0.86
CA LEU A 100 -1.62 3.72 1.59
C LEU A 100 -1.26 5.07 0.97
N CYS A 101 -1.23 6.12 1.79
CA CYS A 101 -0.88 7.47 1.35
C CYS A 101 0.25 8.02 2.21
N ILE A 102 1.41 8.28 1.59
CA ILE A 102 2.49 9.06 2.18
C ILE A 102 2.45 10.44 1.54
N LYS A 103 2.07 11.44 2.33
CA LYS A 103 1.78 12.78 1.85
C LYS A 103 2.95 13.36 1.04
N ASP A 104 2.62 13.93 -0.13
CA ASP A 104 3.55 14.56 -1.08
C ASP A 104 4.64 13.61 -1.65
N GLU A 105 4.50 12.29 -1.47
CA GLU A 105 5.47 11.27 -1.87
C GLU A 105 4.85 10.21 -2.79
N ILE A 106 3.84 9.49 -2.28
CA ILE A 106 3.18 8.40 -3.01
C ILE A 106 1.75 8.15 -2.51
N PHE A 107 0.86 7.74 -3.42
CA PHE A 107 -0.41 7.08 -3.12
C PHE A 107 -0.44 5.72 -3.83
N ILE A 108 -0.87 4.69 -3.10
CA ILE A 108 -1.03 3.32 -3.60
C ILE A 108 -2.42 2.84 -3.19
N GLU A 109 -3.20 2.34 -4.14
CA GLU A 109 -4.50 1.75 -3.85
C GLU A 109 -4.45 0.23 -3.61
N HIS A 110 -5.61 -0.33 -3.28
CA HIS A 110 -5.83 -1.75 -3.06
C HIS A 110 -5.39 -2.55 -4.29
N TYR A 111 -4.83 -3.73 -4.07
CA TYR A 111 -4.12 -4.51 -5.09
C TYR A 111 -2.97 -3.77 -5.80
N ALA A 112 -2.55 -2.61 -5.29
CA ALA A 112 -1.53 -1.74 -5.88
C ALA A 112 -1.72 -1.52 -7.40
N LYS A 113 -2.97 -1.51 -7.89
CA LYS A 113 -3.25 -1.34 -9.31
C LYS A 113 -2.86 0.05 -9.76
N GLU A 114 -3.41 1.09 -9.14
CA GLU A 114 -3.00 2.46 -9.41
C GLU A 114 -1.97 2.99 -8.40
N ASN A 115 -0.85 3.48 -8.93
CA ASN A 115 0.20 4.10 -8.14
C ASN A 115 0.48 5.51 -8.64
N TYR A 116 0.55 6.47 -7.71
CA TYR A 116 0.82 7.87 -8.01
C TYR A 116 2.04 8.34 -7.25
N VAL A 117 3.10 8.68 -7.95
CA VAL A 117 4.40 9.09 -7.41
C VAL A 117 4.64 10.56 -7.72
N TYR A 118 4.82 11.37 -6.67
CA TYR A 118 4.92 12.84 -6.79
C TYR A 118 6.35 13.34 -7.03
N LYS A 119 7.33 12.42 -7.17
CA LYS A 119 8.74 12.73 -7.43
C LYS A 119 9.29 11.90 -8.59
N LYS A 120 9.68 12.56 -9.69
CA LYS A 120 10.22 11.90 -10.90
C LYS A 120 11.35 10.90 -10.59
N ALA A 121 12.32 11.30 -9.76
CA ALA A 121 13.45 10.44 -9.43
C ALA A 121 13.03 9.17 -8.66
N LYS A 122 12.02 9.26 -7.78
CA LYS A 122 11.47 8.09 -7.08
C LYS A 122 10.65 7.22 -8.03
N PHE A 123 9.91 7.84 -8.96
CA PHE A 123 9.19 7.13 -10.01
C PHE A 123 10.14 6.33 -10.92
N ASP A 124 11.24 6.94 -11.38
CA ASP A 124 12.24 6.24 -12.20
C ASP A 124 12.86 5.05 -11.47
N LEU A 125 13.12 5.19 -10.18
CA LEU A 125 13.61 4.10 -9.34
C LEU A 125 12.55 3.02 -9.14
N ALA A 126 11.28 3.38 -8.96
CA ALA A 126 10.19 2.42 -8.88
C ALA A 126 10.08 1.61 -10.17
N VAL A 127 10.06 2.27 -11.33
CA VAL A 127 10.05 1.64 -12.65
C VAL A 127 11.25 0.71 -12.84
N ASP A 128 12.45 1.10 -12.42
CA ASP A 128 13.64 0.25 -12.48
C ASP A 128 13.50 -1.01 -11.60
N ILE A 129 12.91 -0.90 -10.40
CA ILE A 129 12.59 -2.05 -9.54
C ILE A 129 11.57 -2.96 -10.23
N LEU A 130 10.47 -2.41 -10.74
CA LEU A 130 9.43 -3.18 -11.44
C LEU A 130 10.05 -3.98 -12.60
N ASN A 131 10.86 -3.34 -13.44
CA ASN A 131 11.56 -4.00 -14.54
C ASN A 131 12.53 -5.11 -14.05
N ARG A 132 13.28 -4.89 -12.97
CA ARG A 132 14.19 -5.89 -12.40
C ARG A 132 13.46 -7.13 -11.87
N HIS A 133 12.22 -6.96 -11.43
CA HIS A 133 11.34 -8.02 -10.95
C HIS A 133 10.47 -8.64 -12.06
N ASN A 134 10.63 -8.21 -13.32
CA ASN A 134 9.78 -8.59 -14.45
C ASN A 134 8.28 -8.32 -14.20
N VAL A 135 7.99 -7.20 -13.54
CA VAL A 135 6.62 -6.76 -13.30
C VAL A 135 6.07 -6.12 -14.57
N GLU A 136 4.88 -6.50 -15.01
CA GLU A 136 4.19 -5.91 -16.16
C GLU A 136 3.32 -4.72 -15.69
N PHE A 137 3.39 -3.59 -16.41
CA PHE A 137 2.70 -2.35 -16.04
C PHE A 137 2.53 -1.39 -17.24
N HIS A 138 1.64 -0.40 -17.09
CA HIS A 138 1.27 0.62 -18.08
C HIS A 138 1.51 2.06 -17.60
#